data_AF-A0A1V4IGH7-F1
#
_entry.id   AF-A0A1V4IGH7-F1
#
_cell.length_a   1.000
_cell.length_b   1.000
_cell.length_c   1.000
_cell.angle_alpha   90.00
_cell.angle_beta   90.00
_cell.angle_gamma   90.00
#
_symmetry.space_group_name_H-M   'P 1'
#
loop_
_entity.id
_entity.type
_entity.pdbx_description
1 polymer ?
#
loop_
_entity_poly.entity_id
_entity_poly.type
_entity_poly.pdbx_seq_one_letter_code
_entity_poly.pdbx_strand_id
1 'polypeptide(L)'
;MIIYIFVSRIVSLLMDKQKEKSYIYDVQVVSKNRTKEFKALLDTGNELKEPVTDLPVMIVAENIFSEDDYDVSKTFDIPYCSVGNSKSILKAFKPESIKIRIGNKYCCKLALIAIYNNRFTEEGEYQALLSRYMI
;
A
#
# COMPACT_ATOMS: atom_id res chain seq x y z
N MET A 1 33.25 25.25 -7.18
CA MET A 1 32.48 24.27 -7.96
C MET A 1 32.44 22.88 -7.31
N ILE A 2 33.58 22.30 -6.92
CA ILE A 2 33.64 20.96 -6.29
C ILE A 2 32.86 20.90 -4.96
N ILE A 3 33.08 21.87 -4.05
CA ILE A 3 32.37 21.93 -2.75
C ILE A 3 30.85 22.00 -2.93
N TYR A 4 30.37 22.75 -3.93
CA TYR A 4 28.94 22.85 -4.23
C TYR A 4 28.35 21.49 -4.63
N ILE A 5 29.04 20.72 -5.47
CA ILE A 5 28.61 19.37 -5.88
C ILE A 5 28.55 18.42 -4.68
N PHE A 6 29.52 18.50 -3.76
CA PHE A 6 29.53 17.69 -2.54
C PHE A 6 28.38 18.06 -1.60
N VAL A 7 28.16 19.36 -1.36
CA VAL A 7 27.05 19.84 -0.52
C VAL A 7 25.71 19.47 -1.14
N SER A 8 25.52 19.68 -2.45
CA SER A 8 24.27 19.32 -3.12
C SER A 8 24.00 17.81 -3.06
N ARG A 9 25.04 16.97 -3.21
CA ARG A 9 24.91 15.50 -3.05
C ARG A 9 24.48 15.12 -1.64
N ILE A 10 25.10 15.71 -0.61
CA ILE A 10 24.75 15.43 0.79
C ILE A 10 23.31 15.84 1.08
N VAL A 11 22.89 17.03 0.62
CA VAL A 11 21.51 17.52 0.79
C VAL A 11 20.49 16.61 0.10
N SER A 12 20.76 16.16 -1.13
CA SER A 12 19.86 15.22 -1.84
C SER A 12 19.73 13.89 -1.11
N LEU A 13 20.82 13.32 -0.62
CA LEU A 13 20.80 12.04 0.13
C LEU A 13 20.00 12.11 1.43
N LEU A 14 19.99 13.28 2.09
CA LEU A 14 19.20 13.51 3.30
C LEU A 14 17.72 13.77 2.99
N MET A 15 17.41 14.46 1.88
CA MET A 15 16.03 14.73 1.45
C MET A 15 15.32 13.48 0.93
N ASP A 16 16.02 12.59 0.23
CA ASP A 16 15.41 11.37 -0.34
C ASP A 16 14.92 10.43 0.76
N LYS A 17 15.71 10.23 1.83
CA LYS A 17 15.31 9.46 3.01
C LYS A 17 14.13 10.06 3.78
N GLN A 18 13.94 11.38 3.73
CA GLN A 18 12.80 12.04 4.37
C GLN A 18 11.53 11.99 3.50
N LYS A 19 11.68 12.07 2.18
CA LYS A 19 10.55 11.93 1.25
C LYS A 19 9.92 10.56 1.33
N GLU A 20 10.72 9.50 1.41
CA GLU A 20 10.25 8.11 1.48
C GLU A 20 9.40 7.86 2.74
N LYS A 21 9.83 8.39 3.90
CA LYS A 21 9.02 8.38 5.14
C LYS A 21 7.76 9.24 5.07
N SER A 22 7.75 10.30 4.26
CA SER A 22 6.59 11.19 4.12
C SER A 22 5.40 10.53 3.41
N TYR A 23 5.61 9.39 2.78
CA TYR A 23 4.59 8.66 2.03
C TYR A 23 4.19 7.34 2.67
N ILE A 24 4.70 7.04 3.88
CA ILE A 24 4.31 5.85 4.64
C ILE A 24 3.21 6.24 5.63
N TYR A 25 2.09 5.53 5.55
CA TYR A 25 0.90 5.76 6.39
C TYR A 25 0.66 4.57 7.30
N ASP A 26 0.26 4.83 8.56
CA ASP A 26 -0.28 3.79 9.44
C ASP A 26 -1.71 3.47 9.00
N VAL A 27 -1.97 2.19 8.73
CA VAL A 27 -3.27 1.69 8.27
C VAL A 27 -3.80 0.68 9.26
N GLN A 28 -5.09 0.81 9.60
CA GLN A 28 -5.85 -0.15 10.37
C GLN A 28 -6.99 -0.69 9.50
N VAL A 29 -7.07 -2.01 9.35
CA VAL A 29 -8.12 -2.69 8.60
C VAL A 29 -8.94 -3.56 9.56
N VAL A 30 -10.26 -3.49 9.43
CA VAL A 30 -11.20 -4.38 10.12
C VAL A 30 -11.83 -5.33 9.11
N SER A 31 -11.74 -6.63 9.36
CA SER A 31 -12.35 -7.69 8.55
C SER A 31 -12.69 -8.90 9.42
N LYS A 32 -13.92 -9.44 9.31
CA LYS A 32 -14.39 -10.62 10.07
C LYS A 32 -14.12 -10.50 11.57
N ASN A 33 -14.44 -9.35 12.17
CA ASN A 33 -14.16 -9.01 13.59
C ASN A 33 -12.68 -9.02 14.02
N ARG A 34 -11.73 -9.09 13.09
CA ARG A 34 -10.30 -8.95 13.36
C ARG A 34 -9.81 -7.61 12.88
N THR A 35 -8.90 -7.02 13.64
CA THR A 35 -8.26 -5.75 13.30
C THR A 35 -6.78 -6.01 13.02
N LYS A 36 -6.29 -5.55 11.87
CA LYS A 36 -4.89 -5.65 11.46
C LYS A 36 -4.32 -4.24 11.30
N GLU A 37 -3.12 -4.03 11.82
CA GLU A 37 -2.41 -2.76 11.74
C GLU A 37 -1.07 -2.98 11.06
N PHE A 38 -0.76 -2.13 10.08
CA PHE A 38 0.47 -2.21 9.30
C PHE A 38 0.78 -0.86 8.64
N LYS A 39 1.97 -0.76 8.04
CA LYS A 39 2.41 0.43 7.32
C LYS A 39 2.23 0.25 5.82
N ALA A 40 1.70 1.27 5.17
CA ALA A 40 1.47 1.28 3.73
C ALA A 40 2.22 2.43 3.08
N LEU A 41 2.96 2.14 2.01
CA LEU A 41 3.60 3.15 1.17
C LEU A 41 2.58 3.67 0.14
N LEU A 42 2.44 4.98 0.01
CA LEU A 42 1.65 5.60 -1.04
C LEU A 42 2.32 5.35 -2.40
N ASP A 43 1.66 4.54 -3.22
CA ASP A 43 2.08 4.27 -4.59
C ASP A 43 1.45 5.31 -5.53
N THR A 44 2.31 6.10 -6.16
CA THR A 44 1.91 7.11 -7.14
C THR A 44 2.09 6.62 -8.58
N GLY A 45 2.84 5.53 -8.78
CA GLY A 45 3.18 4.99 -10.09
C GLY A 45 2.11 4.07 -10.67
N ASN A 46 1.37 3.38 -9.81
CA ASN A 46 0.23 2.56 -10.22
C ASN A 46 -1.09 3.26 -9.86
N GLU A 47 -2.03 3.29 -10.79
CA GLU A 47 -3.34 3.91 -10.53
C GLU A 47 -4.21 3.07 -9.58
N LEU A 48 -3.76 1.87 -9.19
CA LEU A 48 -4.32 0.96 -8.18
C LEU A 48 -5.83 1.15 -7.96
N LYS A 49 -6.57 0.86 -9.02
CA LYS A 49 -8.01 1.03 -9.13
C LYS A 49 -8.59 -0.20 -9.80
N GLU A 50 -9.78 -0.59 -9.35
CA GLU A 50 -10.55 -1.64 -10.00
C GLU A 50 -11.17 -1.09 -11.31
N PRO A 51 -10.94 -1.73 -12.47
CA PRO A 51 -11.33 -1.17 -13.77
C PRO A 51 -12.82 -0.86 -13.97
N VAL A 52 -13.72 -1.59 -13.30
CA VAL A 52 -15.17 -1.49 -13.53
C VAL A 52 -15.83 -0.48 -12.58
N THR A 53 -15.50 -0.53 -11.30
CA THR A 53 -16.11 0.28 -10.23
C THR A 53 -15.31 1.52 -9.86
N ASP A 54 -14.10 1.66 -10.40
CA ASP A 54 -13.13 2.72 -10.06
C ASP A 54 -12.76 2.75 -8.56
N LEU A 55 -13.08 1.67 -7.83
CA LEU A 55 -12.75 1.56 -6.40
C LEU A 55 -11.24 1.51 -6.23
N PRO A 56 -10.67 2.28 -5.28
CA PRO A 56 -9.26 2.19 -4.95
C PRO A 56 -8.91 0.76 -4.49
N VAL A 57 -7.71 0.31 -4.84
CA VAL A 57 -7.16 -0.97 -4.43
C VAL A 57 -5.93 -0.72 -3.56
N MET A 58 -5.91 -1.28 -2.36
CA MET A 58 -4.72 -1.35 -1.53
C MET A 58 -4.11 -2.74 -1.68
N ILE A 59 -2.83 -2.82 -2.03
CA ILE A 59 -2.14 -4.11 -2.14
C ILE A 59 -1.46 -4.39 -0.81
N VAL A 60 -1.62 -5.58 -0.25
CA VAL A 60 -1.06 -5.96 1.04
C VAL A 60 -0.32 -7.29 0.92
N ALA A 61 0.83 -7.41 1.58
CA ALA A 61 1.59 -8.65 1.61
C ALA A 61 0.81 -9.78 2.31
N GLU A 62 0.91 -10.99 1.79
CA GLU A 62 0.17 -12.17 2.27
C GLU A 62 0.38 -12.49 3.76
N ASN A 63 1.54 -12.13 4.31
CA ASN A 63 1.86 -12.40 5.71
C ASN A 63 1.01 -11.57 6.71
N ILE A 64 0.23 -10.60 6.22
CA ILE A 64 -0.64 -9.75 7.06
C ILE A 64 -2.04 -10.37 7.22
N PHE A 65 -2.57 -11.00 6.17
CA PHE A 65 -3.92 -11.55 6.11
C PHE A 65 -3.89 -13.05 5.86
N SER A 66 -4.47 -13.82 6.77
CA SER A 66 -4.67 -15.26 6.61
C SER A 66 -5.99 -15.54 5.90
N GLU A 67 -6.18 -16.77 5.38
CA GLU A 67 -7.44 -17.18 4.73
C GLU A 67 -8.67 -17.05 5.66
N ASP A 68 -8.47 -17.09 6.98
CA ASP A 68 -9.53 -16.85 7.95
C ASP A 68 -10.02 -15.39 7.98
N ASP A 69 -9.20 -14.43 7.56
CA ASP A 69 -9.45 -12.99 7.68
C ASP A 69 -10.38 -12.45 6.58
N TYR A 70 -10.63 -13.22 5.52
CA TYR A 70 -11.54 -12.86 4.42
C TYR A 70 -12.25 -14.09 3.87
N ASP A 71 -13.35 -13.90 3.14
CA ASP A 71 -14.07 -15.00 2.51
C ASP A 71 -13.45 -15.26 1.14
N VAL A 72 -12.73 -16.38 0.99
CA VAL A 72 -12.06 -16.76 -0.26
C VAL A 72 -13.06 -16.88 -1.42
N SER A 73 -14.32 -17.23 -1.14
CA SER A 73 -15.39 -17.32 -2.14
C SER A 73 -15.91 -15.96 -2.61
N LYS A 74 -15.62 -14.88 -1.87
CA LYS A 74 -15.99 -13.48 -2.18
C LYS A 74 -14.76 -12.64 -2.50
N THR A 75 -13.89 -13.19 -3.35
CA THR A 75 -12.73 -12.50 -3.87
C THR A 75 -12.92 -12.11 -5.33
N PHE A 76 -12.24 -11.06 -5.76
CA PHE A 76 -12.24 -10.51 -7.12
C PHE A 76 -10.82 -10.52 -7.66
N ASP A 77 -10.68 -10.73 -8.96
CA ASP A 77 -9.40 -10.70 -9.63
C ASP A 77 -9.06 -9.27 -10.06
N ILE A 78 -7.96 -8.73 -9.53
CA ILE A 78 -7.45 -7.41 -9.88
C ILE A 78 -6.18 -7.57 -10.73
N PRO A 79 -6.16 -7.03 -11.97
CA PRO A 79 -4.96 -7.03 -12.77
C PRO A 79 -3.93 -6.09 -12.15
N TYR A 80 -2.75 -6.62 -11.82
CA TYR A 80 -1.62 -5.86 -11.32
C TYR A 80 -0.45 -5.97 -12.29
N CYS A 81 0.12 -4.81 -12.65
CA CYS A 81 1.30 -4.72 -13.48
C CYS A 81 2.42 -4.09 -12.66
N SER A 82 3.30 -4.90 -12.08
CA SER A 82 4.53 -4.36 -11.51
C SER A 82 5.49 -3.96 -12.63
N VAL A 83 6.12 -2.80 -12.51
CA VAL A 83 7.19 -2.38 -13.44
C VAL A 83 8.28 -3.45 -13.46
N GLY A 84 8.53 -4.05 -14.62
CA GLY A 84 9.56 -5.08 -14.83
C GLY A 84 9.10 -6.55 -14.72
N ASN A 85 7.84 -6.83 -14.35
CA ASN A 85 7.31 -8.20 -14.27
C ASN A 85 6.18 -8.45 -15.28
N SER A 86 5.87 -9.73 -15.51
CA SER A 86 4.68 -10.18 -16.24
C SER A 86 3.39 -9.73 -15.54
N LYS A 87 2.33 -9.45 -16.31
CA LYS A 87 0.99 -9.17 -15.76
C LYS A 87 0.59 -10.27 -14.79
N SER A 88 0.36 -9.93 -13.53
CA SER A 88 -0.14 -10.86 -12.52
C SER A 88 -1.56 -10.48 -12.13
N ILE A 89 -2.34 -11.48 -11.75
CA ILE A 89 -3.69 -11.29 -11.22
C ILE A 89 -3.59 -11.45 -9.71
N LEU A 90 -4.10 -10.48 -8.96
CA LEU A 90 -4.16 -10.52 -7.51
C LEU A 90 -5.58 -10.77 -7.05
N LYS A 91 -5.75 -11.61 -6.03
CA LYS A 91 -7.05 -11.79 -5.38
C LYS A 91 -7.30 -10.64 -4.42
N ALA A 92 -8.42 -9.97 -4.58
CA ALA A 92 -8.86 -8.88 -3.72
C ALA A 92 -10.16 -9.18 -3.00
N PHE A 93 -10.31 -8.69 -1.79
CA PHE A 93 -11.55 -8.76 -1.03
C PHE A 93 -11.95 -7.37 -0.53
N LYS A 94 -13.21 -7.22 -0.16
CA LYS A 94 -13.73 -6.00 0.45
C LYS A 94 -13.73 -6.15 1.98
N PRO A 95 -12.94 -5.36 2.73
CA PRO A 95 -12.99 -5.36 4.19
C PRO A 95 -14.23 -4.61 4.72
N GLU A 96 -14.48 -4.71 6.02
CA GLU A 96 -15.56 -3.97 6.70
C GLU A 96 -15.21 -2.49 6.84
N SER A 97 -13.96 -2.18 7.20
CA SER A 97 -13.48 -0.80 7.23
C SER A 97 -11.96 -0.71 7.06
N ILE A 98 -11.50 0.40 6.46
CA ILE A 98 -10.09 0.77 6.37
C ILE A 98 -9.96 2.15 6.97
N LYS A 99 -9.05 2.32 7.93
CA LYS A 99 -8.71 3.60 8.56
C LYS A 99 -7.25 3.91 8.30
N ILE A 100 -6.99 5.13 7.83
CA ILE A 100 -5.64 5.63 7.54
C ILE A 100 -5.35 6.78 8.47
N ARG A 101 -4.19 6.76 9.14
CA ARG A 101 -3.75 7.89 9.96
C ARG A 101 -3.11 8.95 9.06
N ILE A 102 -3.70 10.15 9.02
CA ILE A 102 -3.18 11.32 8.33
C ILE A 102 -2.94 12.41 9.38
N GLY A 103 -1.67 12.66 9.70
CA GLY A 103 -1.29 13.50 10.85
C GLY A 103 -1.86 12.94 12.16
N ASN A 104 -2.65 13.75 12.88
CA ASN A 104 -3.26 13.35 14.15
C ASN A 104 -4.70 12.82 14.02
N LYS A 105 -5.20 12.57 12.80
CA LYS A 105 -6.57 12.12 12.56
C LYS A 105 -6.61 10.78 11.85
N TYR A 106 -7.69 10.04 12.05
CA TYR A 106 -8.01 8.84 11.27
C TYR A 106 -9.08 9.17 10.23
N CYS A 107 -8.84 8.75 8.99
CA CYS A 107 -9.79 8.85 7.90
C CYS A 107 -10.27 7.44 7.50
N CYS A 108 -11.58 7.21 7.57
CA CYS A 108 -12.17 5.98 7.06
C CYS A 108 -12.24 6.08 5.53
N LYS A 109 -11.76 5.04 4.83
CA LYS A 109 -11.75 4.99 3.36
C LYS A 109 -12.37 3.67 2.89
N LEU A 110 -13.04 3.73 1.74
CA LEU A 110 -13.60 2.57 1.06
C LEU A 110 -12.62 2.15 -0.04
N ALA A 111 -12.10 0.93 0.04
CA ALA A 111 -11.19 0.36 -0.95
C ALA A 111 -11.27 -1.18 -0.91
N LEU A 112 -10.76 -1.82 -1.96
CA LEU A 112 -10.51 -3.26 -2.00
C LEU A 112 -9.10 -3.55 -1.47
N ILE A 113 -8.90 -4.72 -0.85
CA ILE A 113 -7.60 -5.20 -0.41
C ILE A 113 -7.18 -6.35 -1.30
N ALA A 114 -6.13 -6.15 -2.09
CA ALA A 114 -5.51 -7.17 -2.92
C ALA A 114 -4.35 -7.85 -2.16
N ILE A 115 -4.35 -9.18 -2.11
CA ILE A 115 -3.29 -9.97 -1.49
C ILE A 115 -2.15 -10.19 -2.48
N TYR A 116 -0.94 -9.87 -2.05
CA TYR A 116 0.29 -10.04 -2.80
C TYR A 116 1.19 -11.09 -2.15
N ASN A 117 1.48 -12.15 -2.88
CA ASN A 117 2.22 -13.32 -2.37
C ASN A 117 3.76 -13.10 -2.31
N ASN A 118 4.19 -11.84 -2.22
CA ASN A 118 5.60 -11.45 -2.23
C ASN A 118 5.80 -10.29 -1.24
N ARG A 119 7.06 -10.07 -0.85
CA ARG A 119 7.43 -8.95 0.03
C ARG A 119 7.69 -7.70 -0.79
N PHE A 120 7.35 -6.53 -0.23
CA PHE A 120 7.62 -5.25 -0.87
C PHE A 120 9.02 -4.70 -0.58
N THR A 121 9.58 -5.04 0.59
CA THR A 121 10.93 -4.63 1.03
C THR A 121 11.58 -5.77 1.80
N GLU A 122 12.91 -5.90 1.70
CA GLU A 122 13.66 -6.84 2.54
C GLU A 122 13.77 -6.36 4.00
N GLU A 123 13.77 -5.03 4.21
CA GLU A 123 13.90 -4.39 5.52
C GLU A 123 12.55 -4.20 6.26
N GLY A 124 11.41 -4.47 5.61
CA GLY A 124 10.09 -4.45 6.25
C GLY A 124 9.55 -3.07 6.60
N GLU A 125 10.03 -2.00 5.96
CA GLU A 125 9.61 -0.62 6.23
C GLU A 125 8.10 -0.39 6.00
N TYR A 126 7.52 -1.12 5.05
CA TYR A 126 6.09 -1.16 4.76
C TYR A 126 5.68 -2.55 4.27
N GLN A 127 4.42 -2.90 4.52
CA GLN A 127 3.82 -4.20 4.18
C GLN A 127 2.67 -4.07 3.17
N ALA A 128 2.40 -2.85 2.71
CA ALA A 128 1.32 -2.57 1.77
C ALA A 128 1.65 -1.40 0.83
N LEU A 129 0.97 -1.37 -0.32
CA LEU A 129 0.91 -0.26 -1.24
C LEU A 129 -0.47 0.36 -1.20
N LEU A 130 -0.52 1.67 -0.96
CA LEU A 130 -1.73 2.46 -0.84
C LEU A 130 -2.00 3.20 -2.16
N SER A 131 -3.22 3.06 -2.67
CA SER A 131 -3.68 3.84 -3.82
C SER A 131 -3.77 5.33 -3.48
N ARG A 132 -3.33 6.20 -4.39
CA ARG A 132 -3.40 7.67 -4.23
C ARG A 132 -4.81 8.22 -3.99
N TYR A 133 -5.83 7.50 -4.44
CA TYR A 133 -7.23 7.89 -4.25
C TYR A 133 -7.74 7.65 -2.81
N MET A 134 -6.91 7.03 -1.96
CA MET A 134 -7.23 6.79 -0.56
C MET A 134 -6.72 7.90 0.37
N ILE A 135 -5.85 8.80 -0.09
CA ILE A 135 -5.38 9.95 0.70
C ILE A 135 -6.27 11.15 0.41
#